data_AF-A0A6B3FSQ2-F1
#
_entry.id   AF-A0A6B3FSQ2-F1
#
_cell.length_a   1.000
_cell.length_b   1.000
_cell.length_c   1.000
_cell.angle_alpha   90.00
_cell.angle_beta   90.00
_cell.angle_gamma   90.00
#
_symmetry.space_group_name_H-M   'P 1'
#
loop_
_entity.id
_entity.type
_entity.pdbx_description
1 polymer ?
#
loop_
_entity_poly.entity_id
_entity_poly.type
_entity_poly.pdbx_seq_one_letter_code
_entity_poly.pdbx_strand_id
1 'polypeptide(L)' 'MEWPHLALLALALVQLVDAVLSLRPVDFVRDCLTDVGLPRRWWPLLPVVKTASAAGLLAGIRWQPLAVLTSAALV' A
#
# COMPACT_ATOMS: atom_id res chain seq x y z
N MET A 1 13.08 21.24 -7.46
CA MET A 1 12.15 20.14 -7.19
C MET A 1 13.01 18.96 -6.79
N GLU A 2 13.13 18.75 -5.48
CA GLU A 2 14.14 17.85 -4.93
C GLU A 2 13.69 16.39 -5.17
N TRP A 3 14.57 15.54 -5.69
CA TRP A 3 14.31 14.12 -5.97
C TRP A 3 13.53 13.32 -4.91
N PRO A 4 13.67 13.53 -3.58
CA PRO A 4 12.95 12.74 -2.58
C PRO A 4 11.41 12.83 -2.67
N HIS A 5 10.86 13.98 -3.06
CA HIS A 5 9.41 14.17 -3.08
C HIS A 5 8.74 13.39 -4.21
N LEU A 6 9.41 13.27 -5.37
CA LEU A 6 8.92 12.50 -6.51
C LEU A 6 8.91 11.00 -6.22
N ALA A 7 9.94 10.49 -5.54
CA ALA A 7 9.99 9.08 -5.14
C ALA A 7 8.87 8.72 -4.14
N LEU A 8 8.62 9.59 -3.15
CA LEU A 8 7.52 9.41 -2.20
C LEU A 8 6.15 9.46 -2.88
N LEU A 9 5.96 10.37 -3.82
CA LEU A 9 4.73 10.45 -4.63
C LEU A 9 4.53 9.20 -5.50
N ALA A 10 5.59 8.71 -6.13
CA ALA A 10 5.53 7.48 -6.93
C ALA A 10 5.17 6.27 -6.07
N LEU A 11 5.79 6.10 -4.91
CA LEU A 11 5.48 5.03 -3.96
C LEU A 11 4.05 5.11 -3.42
N ALA A 12 3.58 6.31 -3.08
CA ALA A 12 2.20 6.53 -2.66
C ALA A 12 1.20 6.19 -3.78
N LEU A 13 1.53 6.53 -5.03
CA LEU A 13 0.70 6.22 -6.20
C LEU A 13 0.64 4.71 -6.44
N VAL A 14 1.77 4.01 -6.37
CA VAL A 14 1.84 2.55 -6.51
C VAL A 14 1.02 1.86 -5.42
N GLN A 15 1.13 2.32 -4.17
CA GLN A 15 0.32 1.79 -3.06
C GLN A 15 -1.18 2.06 -3.25
N LEU A 16 -1.55 3.21 -3.81
CA LEU A 16 -2.94 3.52 -4.15
C LEU A 16 -3.48 2.62 -5.26
N VAL A 17 -2.70 2.42 -6.33
CA VAL A 17 -3.07 1.53 -7.44
C VAL A 17 -3.26 0.11 -6.92
N ASP A 18 -2.34 -0.38 -6.10
CA ASP A 18 -2.41 -1.73 -5.55
C ASP A 18 -3.55 -1.89 -4.53
N ALA A 19 -3.83 -0.85 -3.73
CA ALA A 19 -5.01 -0.82 -2.87
C ALA A 19 -6.31 -0.93 -3.67
N VAL A 20 -6.42 -0.23 -4.80
CA VAL A 20 -7.59 -0.30 -5.71
C VAL A 20 -7.70 -1.69 -6.34
N LEU A 21 -6.58 -2.29 -6.78
CA LEU A 21 -6.52 -3.66 -7.30
C LEU A 21 -6.91 -4.70 -6.23
N SER A 22 -6.60 -4.43 -4.96
CA SER A 22 -6.97 -5.29 -3.82
C SER A 22 -8.42 -5.08 -3.35
N LEU A 23 -9.01 -3.90 -3.56
CA LEU A 23 -10.41 -3.57 -3.22
C LEU A 23 -11.41 -4.29 -4.13
N ARG A 24 -11.07 -4.42 -5.41
CA ARG A 24 -11.76 -5.26 -6.39
C ARG A 24 -10.80 -6.37 -6.79
N PRO A 25 -10.69 -7.46 -5.99
CA PRO A 25 -9.70 -8.49 -6.23
C PRO A 25 -9.88 -9.05 -7.64
N VAL A 26 -8.99 -8.61 -8.53
CA VAL A 26 -8.81 -9.17 -9.87
C VAL A 26 -8.48 -10.66 -9.70
N ASP A 27 -8.91 -11.50 -10.64
CA ASP A 27 -8.77 -12.96 -10.53
C ASP A 27 -7.33 -13.38 -10.15
N PHE A 28 -6.32 -12.63 -10.60
CA PHE A 28 -4.91 -12.82 -10.20
C PHE A 28 -4.65 -12.72 -8.68
N VAL A 29 -5.17 -11.69 -8.01
CA VAL A 29 -5.00 -11.51 -6.55
C VAL A 29 -5.75 -12.62 -5.82
N ARG A 30 -6.91 -13.02 -6.35
CA ARG A 30 -7.70 -14.13 -5.85
C ARG A 30 -6.97 -15.46 -5.94
N ASP A 31 -6.33 -15.75 -7.07
CA ASP A 31 -5.58 -16.96 -7.30
C ASP A 31 -4.35 -16.99 -6.40
N CYS A 32 -3.57 -15.91 -6.32
CA CYS A 32 -2.43 -15.84 -5.39
C CYS A 32 -2.85 -16.03 -3.93
N LEU A 33 -3.94 -15.40 -3.49
CA LEU A 33 -4.45 -15.54 -2.12
C LEU A 33 -5.00 -16.94 -1.83
N THR A 34 -5.55 -17.60 -2.84
CA THR A 34 -6.05 -18.97 -2.72
C THR A 34 -4.91 -19.98 -2.71
N ASP A 35 -3.87 -19.75 -3.52
CA ASP A 35 -2.66 -20.59 -3.61
C ASP A 35 -1.87 -20.59 -2.30
N VAL A 36 -1.80 -19.44 -1.61
CA VAL A 36 -1.21 -19.35 -0.26
C VAL A 36 -2.17 -19.74 0.87
N GLY A 37 -3.40 -20.18 0.54
CA GLY A 37 -4.39 -20.66 1.52
C GLY A 37 -5.01 -19.57 2.41
N LEU A 38 -4.97 -18.30 2.01
CA LEU A 38 -5.47 -17.21 2.85
C LEU A 38 -7.01 -17.23 2.91
N PRO A 39 -7.62 -17.35 4.11
CA PRO A 39 -9.07 -17.41 4.22
C PRO A 39 -9.71 -16.09 3.76
N ARG A 40 -10.79 -16.18 2.96
CA ARG A 40 -11.54 -15.03 2.40
C ARG A 40 -11.94 -13.94 3.39
N ARG A 41 -12.09 -14.27 4.69
CA ARG A 41 -12.38 -13.31 5.76
C ARG A 41 -11.27 -12.26 5.95
N TRP A 42 -10.03 -12.56 5.56
CA TRP A 42 -8.87 -11.67 5.68
C TRP A 42 -8.59 -10.85 4.42
N TRP A 43 -9.23 -11.16 3.29
CA TRP A 43 -9.03 -10.44 2.04
C TRP A 43 -9.34 -8.94 2.13
N PRO A 44 -10.38 -8.46 2.85
CA PRO A 44 -10.61 -7.02 3.00
C PRO A 44 -9.57 -6.32 3.88
N LEU A 45 -8.74 -7.03 4.65
CA LEU A 45 -7.65 -6.40 5.42
C LEU A 45 -6.50 -5.91 4.52
N LEU A 46 -6.27 -6.58 3.39
CA LEU A 46 -5.23 -6.20 2.43
C LEU A 46 -5.41 -4.76 1.92
N PRO A 47 -6.56 -4.35 1.35
CA PRO A 47 -6.76 -2.96 0.94
C PRO A 47 -6.77 -1.98 2.13
N VAL A 48 -7.20 -2.39 3.33
CA VAL A 48 -7.16 -1.53 4.52
C VAL A 48 -5.72 -1.20 4.92
N VAL A 49 -4.85 -2.21 5.02
CA VAL A 49 -3.42 -1.98 5.31
C VAL A 49 -2.78 -1.16 4.20
N LYS A 50 -3.11 -1.44 2.94
CA LYS A 50 -2.50 -0.76 1.80
C LYS A 50 -2.89 0.71 1.69
N THR A 51 -4.16 1.02 1.95
CA THR A 51 -4.64 2.41 2.06
C THR A 51 -4.07 3.12 3.28
N ALA A 52 -3.88 2.42 4.42
CA ALA A 52 -3.20 2.99 5.59
C ALA A 52 -1.74 3.35 5.29
N SER A 53 -1.00 2.49 4.57
CA SER A 53 0.37 2.80 4.11
C SER A 53 0.39 3.98 3.13
N ALA A 54 -0.56 4.07 2.19
CA ALA A 54 -0.65 5.19 1.27
C ALA A 54 -0.95 6.51 2.01
N ALA A 55 -1.87 6.48 2.99
CA ALA A 55 -2.17 7.63 3.84
C ALA A 55 -0.96 8.04 4.68
N GLY A 56 -0.21 7.08 5.21
CA GLY A 56 1.03 7.31 5.94
C GLY A 56 2.14 7.94 5.09
N LEU A 57 2.32 7.49 3.85
CA LEU A 57 3.27 8.08 2.89
C LEU A 57 2.86 9.49 2.49
N LEU A 58 1.57 9.75 2.26
CA LEU A 58 1.04 11.08 1.97
C LEU A 58 1.22 12.04 3.15
N ALA A 59 0.96 11.58 4.38
CA ALA A 59 1.25 12.34 5.59
C ALA A 59 2.77 12.55 5.78
N GLY A 60 3.57 11.57 5.37
CA GLY A 60 5.03 11.60 5.39
C GLY A 60 5.66 12.68 4.51
N ILE A 61 5.00 13.08 3.41
CA ILE A 61 5.43 14.21 2.57
C ILE A 61 5.45 15.53 3.37
N ARG A 62 4.57 15.68 4.37
CA ARG A 62 4.57 16.82 5.29
C ARG A 62 5.37 16.59 6.56
N TRP A 63 5.53 15.33 6.97
CA TRP A 63 6.22 14.93 8.19
C TRP A 63 7.24 13.84 7.87
N GLN A 64 8.49 14.23 7.58
CA GLN A 64 9.59 13.29 7.33
C GLN A 64 9.70 12.10 8.31
N PRO A 65 9.49 12.23 9.64
CA PRO A 65 9.51 11.05 10.51
C PRO A 65 8.41 10.04 10.20
N LEU A 66 7.21 10.49 9.75
CA LEU A 66 6.16 9.57 9.33
C LEU A 66 6.55 8.84 8.05
N ALA A 67 7.18 9.52 7.08
CA ALA A 67 7.65 8.88 5.85
C ALA A 67 8.63 7.74 6.13
N VAL A 68 9.58 7.96 7.05
CA VAL A 68 10.55 6.94 7.47
C VAL A 68 9.83 5.78 8.15
N LEU A 69 8.91 6.06 9.06
CA LEU A 69 8.19 5.03 9.81
C LEU A 69 7.30 4.18 8.90
N THR A 70 6.63 4.79 7.92
CA THR A 70 5.82 4.08 6.92
C THR A 70 6.67 3.31 5.91
N SER A 71 7.85 3.81 5.57
CA SER A 71 8.79 3.09 4.70
C SER A 71 9.42 1.89 5.43
N ALA A 72 9.73 2.04 6.71
CA ALA A 72 10.22 0.96 7.56
C ALA A 72 9.15 -0.12 7.78
N ALA A 73 7.87 0.24 7.87
CA ALA A 73 6.77 -0.71 7.93
C ALA A 73 6.47 -1.42 6.60
N LEU A 74 7.05 -0.93 5.50
CA LEU A 74 6.90 -1.50 4.15
C LEU A 74 7.91 -2.63 3.87
N VAL A 75 9.04 -2.66 4.58
CA VAL A 75 10.16 -3.63 4.45
C VAL A 75 10.03 -4.70 5.53
#